data_AF-A0A0D1ZQW4-F1
#
_entry.id   AF-A0A0D1ZQW4-F1
#
_cell.length_a   1.000
_cell.length_b   1.000
_cell.length_c   1.000
_cell.angle_alpha   90.00
_cell.angle_beta   90.00
_cell.angle_gamma   90.00
#
_symmetry.space_group_name_H-M   'P 1'
#
loop_
_entity.id
_entity.type
_entity.pdbx_description
1 polymer ?
#
loop_
_entity_poly.entity_id
_entity_poly.type
_entity_poly.pdbx_seq_one_letter_code
_entity_poly.pdbx_strand_id
1 'polypeptide(L)'
;MNVRPKTMISQILRFTLPYPQTISSPEFYRLRETVAKVCISQYVGYTISAPLPRKAEEICWAINWPATSTAAQRAETLASSPPPPSSSSDDGGRGGIVTINGDDVTTSSLLLEIDDAQVPELTKAFEARVCEFAFIALSPQAPLKSLAFQTSMHKTYTDAYGMRGFEGGQWAYCSNTNDSRGGPLTSEKVQLASDEKRLGVYVLGWESVELHQTASKTALFAEEIDKLSPYFGPGTGAFYVYFRKHAQN
;
A
#
# COMPACT_ATOMS: atom_id res chain seq x y z
N MET A 1 -14.97 -29.77 4.88
CA MET A 1 -14.94 -28.43 5.49
C MET A 1 -14.06 -27.55 4.62
N ASN A 2 -14.61 -26.51 3.97
CA ASN A 2 -13.78 -25.53 3.28
C ASN A 2 -13.13 -24.64 4.33
N VAL A 3 -11.87 -24.90 4.63
CA VAL A 3 -11.03 -23.97 5.39
C VAL A 3 -10.89 -22.73 4.52
N ARG A 4 -11.46 -21.60 4.93
CA ARG A 4 -11.19 -20.33 4.24
C ARG A 4 -9.68 -20.13 4.25
N PRO A 5 -9.07 -19.74 3.11
CA PRO A 5 -7.66 -19.38 3.11
C PRO A 5 -7.43 -18.32 4.19
N LYS A 6 -6.31 -18.46 4.91
CA LYS A 6 -5.85 -17.39 5.78
C LYS A 6 -5.40 -16.25 4.86
N THR A 7 -5.87 -15.06 5.17
CA THR A 7 -5.67 -13.87 4.34
C THR A 7 -4.98 -12.81 5.19
N MET A 8 -3.75 -12.48 4.82
CA MET A 8 -2.99 -11.38 5.39
C MET A 8 -3.60 -10.04 4.94
N ILE A 9 -3.49 -9.02 5.79
CA ILE A 9 -3.88 -7.65 5.42
C ILE A 9 -2.60 -6.86 5.16
N SER A 10 -2.39 -6.41 3.92
CA SER A 10 -1.36 -5.43 3.60
C SER A 10 -1.96 -4.03 3.64
N GLN A 11 -1.50 -3.22 4.59
CA GLN A 11 -1.91 -1.84 4.74
C GLN A 11 -0.83 -0.92 4.19
N ILE A 12 -1.20 -0.09 3.21
CA ILE A 12 -0.31 0.91 2.62
C ILE A 12 -0.70 2.27 3.17
N LEU A 13 0.22 2.89 3.90
CA LEU A 13 0.07 4.23 4.45
C LEU A 13 0.87 5.23 3.63
N ARG A 14 0.26 6.38 3.31
CA ARG A 14 0.95 7.51 2.69
C ARG A 14 0.76 8.76 3.55
N PHE A 15 1.86 9.42 3.89
CA PHE A 15 1.86 10.59 4.78
C PHE A 15 3.16 11.38 4.65
N THR A 16 3.20 12.56 5.27
CA THR A 16 4.40 13.39 5.41
C THR A 16 4.63 13.63 6.89
N LEU A 17 5.88 13.55 7.34
CA LEU A 17 6.24 13.95 8.71
C LEU A 17 6.34 15.47 8.79
N PRO A 18 6.03 16.09 9.95
CA PRO A 18 6.22 17.53 10.10
C PRO A 18 7.71 17.86 10.13
N TYR A 19 8.09 19.01 9.59
CA TYR A 19 9.46 19.49 9.70
C TYR A 19 9.84 19.70 11.19
N PRO A 20 11.07 19.33 11.62
CA PRO A 20 12.19 18.76 10.87
C PRO A 20 12.28 17.22 10.91
N GLN A 21 11.18 16.52 11.20
CA GLN A 21 11.19 15.07 11.36
C GLN A 21 11.40 14.34 10.02
N THR A 22 12.05 13.17 10.09
CA THR A 22 12.32 12.29 8.94
C THR A 22 12.08 10.83 9.34
N ILE A 23 12.16 9.90 8.39
CA ILE A 23 12.07 8.46 8.69
C ILE A 23 13.16 7.96 9.68
N SER A 24 14.19 8.76 9.92
CA SER A 24 15.26 8.48 10.89
C SER A 24 15.04 9.15 12.24
N SER A 25 13.96 9.93 12.42
CA SER A 25 13.63 10.56 13.70
C SER A 25 13.32 9.54 14.79
N PRO A 26 13.74 9.76 16.05
CA PRO A 26 13.48 8.85 17.15
C PRO A 26 11.99 8.55 17.38
N GLU A 27 11.11 9.53 17.16
CA GLU A 27 9.66 9.41 17.33
C GLU A 27 9.10 8.38 16.34
N PHE A 28 9.45 8.52 15.05
CA PHE A 28 9.03 7.58 14.03
C PHE A 28 9.68 6.20 14.22
N TYR A 29 10.93 6.14 14.69
CA TYR A 29 11.58 4.89 15.06
C TYR A 29 10.80 4.14 16.16
N ARG A 30 10.40 4.81 17.25
CA ARG A 30 9.59 4.21 18.34
C ARG A 30 8.22 3.73 17.87
N LEU A 31 7.59 4.47 16.95
CA LEU A 31 6.33 4.03 16.33
C LEU A 31 6.54 2.74 15.53
N ARG A 32 7.61 2.67 14.72
CA ARG A 32 7.96 1.44 13.99
C ARG A 32 8.25 0.27 14.91
N GLU A 33 8.93 0.48 16.04
CA GLU A 33 9.14 -0.58 17.04
C GLU A 33 7.84 -1.07 17.67
N THR A 34 6.87 -0.17 17.88
CA THR A 34 5.54 -0.53 18.40
C THR A 34 4.78 -1.38 17.38
N VAL A 35 4.76 -0.95 16.12
CA VAL A 35 4.17 -1.72 15.01
C VAL A 35 4.87 -3.06 14.81
N ALA A 36 6.21 -3.11 14.95
CA ALA A 36 7.00 -4.31 14.76
C ALA A 36 6.53 -5.45 15.66
N LYS A 37 6.11 -5.17 16.89
CA LYS A 37 5.65 -6.19 17.87
C LYS A 37 4.40 -6.96 17.45
N VAL A 38 3.62 -6.41 16.51
CA VAL A 38 2.28 -6.92 16.17
C VAL A 38 2.09 -7.18 14.67
N CYS A 39 2.93 -6.62 13.81
CA CYS A 39 2.91 -6.90 12.37
C CYS A 39 3.77 -8.13 12.02
N ILE A 40 3.51 -8.73 10.86
CA ILE A 40 4.36 -9.78 10.25
C ILE A 40 5.63 -9.16 9.70
N SER A 41 5.49 -8.07 8.96
CA SER A 41 6.61 -7.33 8.37
C SER A 41 6.21 -5.90 8.05
N GLN A 42 7.20 -5.03 7.94
CA GLN A 42 6.99 -3.63 7.58
C GLN A 42 8.13 -3.10 6.71
N TYR A 43 7.76 -2.23 5.77
CA TYR A 43 8.66 -1.63 4.78
C TYR A 43 8.37 -0.13 4.70
N VAL A 44 9.42 0.69 4.82
CA VAL A 44 9.28 2.16 4.77
C VAL A 44 10.24 2.75 3.75
N GLY A 45 9.75 3.73 3.00
CA GLY A 45 10.55 4.46 2.05
C GLY A 45 9.90 5.79 1.67
N TYR A 46 10.69 6.67 1.06
CA TYR A 46 10.13 7.85 0.40
C TYR A 46 9.59 7.45 -0.97
N THR A 47 8.44 8.02 -1.31
CA THR A 47 7.97 8.00 -2.70
C THR A 47 8.97 8.75 -3.58
N ILE A 48 9.23 8.23 -4.78
CA ILE A 48 10.10 8.86 -5.77
C ILE A 48 9.29 9.27 -7.00
N SER A 49 9.96 9.93 -7.96
CA SER A 49 9.34 10.49 -9.17
C SER A 49 8.27 9.58 -9.76
N ALA A 50 7.03 10.09 -9.84
CA ALA A 50 5.84 9.31 -10.15
C ALA A 50 4.92 10.10 -11.10
N PRO A 51 4.17 9.43 -11.99
CA PRO A 51 3.11 10.06 -12.77
C PRO A 51 1.96 10.63 -11.92
N LEU A 52 1.67 10.03 -10.76
CA LEU A 52 0.63 10.53 -9.86
C LEU A 52 1.12 11.67 -8.96
N PRO A 53 0.26 12.66 -8.62
CA PRO A 53 0.59 13.69 -7.66
C PRO A 53 1.05 13.10 -6.32
N ARG A 54 2.12 13.67 -5.77
CA ARG A 54 2.67 13.33 -4.45
C ARG A 54 3.04 14.60 -3.70
N LYS A 55 3.01 14.54 -2.37
CA LYS A 55 3.61 15.59 -1.56
C LYS A 55 5.15 15.48 -1.61
N ALA A 56 5.85 16.60 -1.45
CA ALA A 56 7.29 16.56 -1.22
C ALA A 56 7.57 15.73 0.04
N GLU A 57 8.59 14.89 0.00
CA GLU A 57 8.99 14.03 1.13
C GLU A 57 7.88 13.08 1.63
N GLU A 58 6.90 12.75 0.77
CA GLU A 58 5.87 11.78 1.09
C GLU A 58 6.48 10.40 1.33
N ILE A 59 6.18 9.85 2.50
CA ILE A 59 6.58 8.54 2.96
C ILE A 59 5.48 7.54 2.59
N CYS A 60 5.91 6.40 2.07
CA CYS A 60 5.09 5.21 1.95
C CYS A 60 5.52 4.19 3.02
N TRP A 61 4.56 3.68 3.78
CA TRP A 61 4.77 2.62 4.76
C TRP A 61 3.83 1.47 4.46
N ALA A 62 4.39 0.36 3.99
CA ALA A 62 3.67 -0.90 3.83
C ALA A 62 3.80 -1.73 5.11
N ILE A 63 2.66 -2.11 5.71
CA ILE A 63 2.61 -2.94 6.91
C ILE A 63 1.78 -4.17 6.61
N ASN A 64 2.38 -5.33 6.83
CA ASN A 64 1.73 -6.62 6.64
C ASN A 64 1.24 -7.12 8.00
N TRP A 65 -0.06 -7.18 8.18
CA TRP A 65 -0.72 -7.57 9.43
C TRP A 65 -1.17 -9.02 9.39
N PRO A 66 -1.12 -9.75 10.51
CA PRO A 66 -1.75 -11.06 10.63
C PRO A 66 -3.23 -11.01 10.26
N ALA A 67 -3.75 -12.10 9.69
CA ALA A 67 -5.18 -12.27 9.39
C ALA A 67 -6.10 -12.06 10.61
N THR A 68 -5.56 -12.28 11.81
CA THR A 68 -6.27 -12.10 13.10
C THR A 68 -6.30 -10.65 13.57
N SER A 69 -5.60 -9.73 12.89
CA SER A 69 -5.52 -8.32 13.28
C SER A 69 -6.83 -7.59 12.95
N THR A 70 -7.47 -7.02 13.96
CA THR A 70 -8.68 -6.21 13.79
C THR A 70 -8.35 -4.77 13.39
N ALA A 71 -9.30 -4.11 12.72
CA ALA A 71 -9.17 -2.68 12.39
C ALA A 71 -8.91 -1.81 13.64
N ALA A 72 -9.54 -2.16 14.78
CA ALA A 72 -9.31 -1.45 16.04
C ALA A 72 -7.87 -1.60 16.53
N GLN A 73 -7.31 -2.82 16.52
CA GLN A 73 -5.93 -3.07 16.94
C GLN A 73 -4.91 -2.37 16.06
N ARG A 74 -5.09 -2.37 14.73
CA ARG A 74 -4.19 -1.66 13.81
C ARG A 74 -4.23 -0.16 14.04
N ALA A 75 -5.44 0.42 14.10
CA ALA A 75 -5.62 1.84 14.36
C ALA A 75 -5.03 2.25 15.73
N GLU A 76 -5.25 1.46 16.77
CA GLU A 76 -4.68 1.69 18.10
C GLU A 76 -3.15 1.61 18.09
N THR A 77 -2.57 0.62 17.41
CA THR A 77 -1.12 0.48 17.26
C THR A 77 -0.53 1.69 16.53
N LEU A 78 -1.19 2.18 15.47
CA LEU A 78 -0.74 3.35 14.72
C LEU A 78 -0.98 4.67 15.47
N ALA A 79 -1.95 4.70 16.40
CA ALA A 79 -2.22 5.83 17.27
C ALA A 79 -1.35 5.87 18.53
N SER A 80 -0.72 4.75 18.90
CA SER A 80 0.13 4.63 20.08
C SER A 80 1.61 4.71 19.72
N SER A 81 2.30 5.73 20.23
CA SER A 81 3.71 5.56 20.60
C SER A 81 3.86 5.75 22.10
N PRO A 82 4.80 5.05 22.74
CA PRO A 82 5.18 5.37 24.10
C PRO A 82 5.75 6.79 24.17
N PRO A 83 5.40 7.59 25.20
CA PRO A 83 6.05 8.86 25.44
C PRO A 83 7.56 8.65 25.67
N PRO A 84 8.42 9.63 25.32
CA PRO A 84 9.84 9.54 25.61
C PRO A 84 10.09 9.39 27.13
N PRO A 85 11.15 8.66 27.54
CA PRO A 85 11.47 8.54 28.96
C PRO A 85 11.98 9.89 29.52
N SER A 86 11.21 10.46 30.46
CA SER A 86 11.43 11.67 31.30
C SER A 86 11.23 13.04 30.60
N SER A 87 10.64 14.09 31.19
CA SER A 87 10.12 14.35 32.54
C SER A 87 9.17 15.57 32.50
N SER A 88 7.86 15.36 32.62
CA SER A 88 6.90 16.30 33.24
C SER A 88 5.50 15.69 33.10
N SER A 89 4.90 15.36 34.22
CA SER A 89 3.47 15.11 34.34
C SER A 89 2.72 16.37 33.94
N ASP A 90 2.07 16.36 32.76
CA ASP A 90 0.76 17.01 32.52
C ASP A 90 0.36 17.16 31.04
N ASP A 91 0.93 16.38 30.11
CA ASP A 91 0.25 16.24 28.82
C ASP A 91 0.10 14.77 28.43
N GLY A 92 -1.14 14.36 28.17
CA GLY A 92 -1.54 12.99 27.83
C GLY A 92 -1.07 12.57 26.43
N GLY A 93 0.22 12.72 26.16
CA GLY A 93 0.86 12.60 24.86
C GLY A 93 0.71 11.21 24.25
N ARG A 94 -0.35 11.02 23.46
CA ARG A 94 -0.46 9.93 22.47
C ARG A 94 0.54 10.23 21.36
N GLY A 95 1.61 9.47 21.18
CA GLY A 95 2.61 9.74 20.12
C GLY A 95 2.40 8.98 18.80
N GLY A 96 1.19 8.77 18.30
CA GLY A 96 0.96 7.98 17.08
C GLY A 96 1.20 8.74 15.77
N ILE A 97 1.03 8.10 14.61
CA ILE A 97 1.10 8.76 13.29
C ILE A 97 0.14 9.96 13.17
N VAL A 98 -1.00 9.88 13.87
CA VAL A 98 -2.00 10.95 13.98
C VAL A 98 -1.42 12.15 14.73
N THR A 99 -0.65 11.93 15.79
CA THR A 99 -0.06 13.00 16.60
C THR A 99 1.27 13.49 16.06
N ILE A 100 2.07 12.59 15.47
CA ILE A 100 3.31 12.93 14.78
C ILE A 100 3.02 14.00 13.73
N ASN A 101 1.85 13.98 13.11
CA ASN A 101 1.55 14.92 12.05
C ASN A 101 0.66 16.12 12.49
N GLY A 102 0.22 16.19 13.75
CA GLY A 102 -0.77 17.16 14.21
C GLY A 102 -2.18 16.93 13.63
N ASP A 103 -3.19 17.64 14.15
CA ASP A 103 -4.62 17.45 13.83
C ASP A 103 -4.98 17.64 12.33
N ASP A 104 -4.04 18.09 11.49
CA ASP A 104 -4.29 18.54 10.12
C ASP A 104 -3.64 17.67 9.02
N VAL A 105 -3.20 16.44 9.33
CA VAL A 105 -2.56 15.58 8.32
C VAL A 105 -3.36 14.36 7.90
N THR A 106 -3.59 14.38 6.59
CA THR A 106 -4.21 13.42 5.69
C THR A 106 -3.42 12.11 5.57
N THR A 107 -3.11 11.42 6.67
CA THR A 107 -2.60 10.04 6.57
C THR A 107 -3.66 9.22 5.87
N SER A 108 -3.32 8.74 4.67
CA SER A 108 -4.21 7.94 3.88
C SER A 108 -3.81 6.47 3.94
N SER A 109 -4.82 5.61 3.89
CA SER A 109 -4.65 4.18 4.02
C SER A 109 -5.37 3.45 2.88
N LEU A 110 -4.67 2.48 2.30
CA LEU A 110 -5.22 1.47 1.40
C LEU A 110 -5.09 0.11 2.09
N LEU A 111 -6.15 -0.67 2.10
CA LEU A 111 -6.16 -2.03 2.64
C LEU A 111 -6.28 -3.05 1.51
N LEU A 112 -5.32 -3.97 1.45
CA LEU A 112 -5.27 -5.07 0.50
C LEU A 112 -5.40 -6.39 1.27
N GLU A 113 -6.35 -7.21 0.86
CA GLU A 113 -6.52 -8.57 1.35
C GLU A 113 -5.73 -9.51 0.43
N ILE A 114 -4.74 -10.21 1.01
CA ILE A 114 -3.77 -11.02 0.27
C ILE A 114 -3.79 -12.44 0.84
N ASP A 115 -3.99 -13.44 0.00
CA ASP A 115 -3.96 -14.83 0.46
C ASP A 115 -2.54 -15.23 0.89
N ASP A 116 -2.42 -16.06 1.93
CA ASP A 116 -1.12 -16.50 2.45
C ASP A 116 -0.20 -17.10 1.35
N ALA A 117 -0.79 -17.77 0.35
CA ALA A 117 -0.06 -18.34 -0.79
C ALA A 117 0.56 -17.27 -1.72
N GLN A 118 0.05 -16.04 -1.69
CA GLN A 118 0.50 -14.91 -2.50
C GLN A 118 1.54 -14.04 -1.79
N VAL A 119 1.69 -14.19 -0.46
CA VAL A 119 2.63 -13.42 0.36
C VAL A 119 4.08 -13.50 -0.12
N PRO A 120 4.61 -14.65 -0.59
CA PRO A 120 5.97 -14.71 -1.11
C PRO A 120 6.22 -13.75 -2.29
N GLU A 121 5.29 -13.67 -3.24
CA GLU A 121 5.44 -12.80 -4.41
C GLU A 121 5.27 -11.32 -4.05
N LEU A 122 4.35 -11.01 -3.14
CA LEU A 122 4.21 -9.65 -2.58
C LEU A 122 5.49 -9.23 -1.82
N THR A 123 6.11 -10.15 -1.09
CA THR A 123 7.36 -9.89 -0.36
C THR A 123 8.50 -9.55 -1.32
N LYS A 124 8.60 -10.25 -2.47
CA LYS A 124 9.57 -9.90 -3.52
C LYS A 124 9.37 -8.48 -4.02
N ALA A 125 8.13 -8.01 -4.20
CA ALA A 125 7.89 -6.62 -4.60
C ALA A 125 8.38 -5.59 -3.57
N PHE A 126 8.18 -5.86 -2.28
CA PHE A 126 8.65 -4.95 -1.23
C PHE A 126 10.17 -4.99 -1.01
N GLU A 127 10.82 -6.09 -1.35
CA GLU A 127 12.28 -6.28 -1.24
C GLU A 127 13.04 -5.98 -2.54
N ALA A 128 12.32 -5.77 -3.64
CA ALA A 128 12.84 -5.33 -4.91
C ALA A 128 13.56 -4.00 -4.80
N ARG A 129 14.47 -3.73 -5.75
CA ARG A 129 15.21 -2.46 -5.77
C ARG A 129 14.28 -1.26 -5.92
N VAL A 130 13.21 -1.41 -6.69
CA VAL A 130 12.12 -0.42 -6.84
C VAL A 130 10.81 -1.15 -6.62
N CYS A 131 9.97 -0.64 -5.71
CA CYS A 131 8.60 -1.09 -5.59
C CYS A 131 7.66 -0.07 -6.25
N GLU A 132 6.84 -0.52 -7.18
CA GLU A 132 5.78 0.22 -7.83
C GLU A 132 4.44 -0.09 -7.18
N PHE A 133 3.67 0.97 -6.92
CA PHE A 133 2.24 0.88 -6.68
C PHE A 133 1.54 1.42 -7.91
N ALA A 134 1.02 0.54 -8.75
CA ALA A 134 0.17 0.89 -9.88
C ALA A 134 -1.31 0.75 -9.50
N PHE A 135 -2.12 1.68 -9.97
CA PHE A 135 -3.52 1.82 -9.65
C PHE A 135 -4.33 1.77 -10.94
N ILE A 136 -5.34 0.92 -10.97
CA ILE A 136 -6.42 0.99 -11.93
C ILE A 136 -7.68 1.37 -11.15
N ALA A 137 -8.01 2.66 -11.19
CA ALA A 137 -9.27 3.17 -10.66
C ALA A 137 -10.33 3.03 -11.74
N LEU A 138 -11.39 2.25 -11.47
CA LEU A 138 -12.43 1.93 -12.43
C LEU A 138 -13.59 2.92 -12.33
N SER A 139 -14.02 3.42 -13.48
CA SER A 139 -15.25 4.21 -13.61
C SER A 139 -16.49 3.41 -13.17
N PRO A 140 -17.61 4.09 -12.86
CA PRO A 140 -18.88 3.42 -12.55
C PRO A 140 -19.38 2.47 -13.66
N GLN A 141 -18.99 2.72 -14.91
CA GLN A 141 -19.38 1.95 -16.10
C GLN A 141 -18.59 0.66 -16.28
N ALA A 142 -17.53 0.42 -15.49
CA ALA A 142 -16.73 -0.79 -15.60
C ALA A 142 -17.58 -2.06 -15.37
N PRO A 143 -17.49 -3.08 -16.26
CA PRO A 143 -18.31 -4.28 -16.20
C PRO A 143 -17.73 -5.28 -15.19
N LEU A 144 -17.78 -4.95 -13.89
CA LEU A 144 -17.13 -5.72 -12.81
C LEU A 144 -17.54 -7.20 -12.73
N LYS A 145 -18.71 -7.57 -13.29
CA LYS A 145 -19.22 -8.95 -13.32
C LYS A 145 -18.81 -9.73 -14.58
N SER A 146 -18.19 -9.08 -15.56
CA SER A 146 -17.73 -9.72 -16.79
C SER A 146 -16.47 -10.54 -16.52
N LEU A 147 -16.53 -11.84 -16.83
CA LEU A 147 -15.37 -12.73 -16.69
C LEU A 147 -14.19 -12.23 -17.53
N ALA A 148 -14.43 -11.82 -18.77
CA ALA A 148 -13.38 -11.29 -19.65
C ALA A 148 -12.69 -10.06 -19.04
N PHE A 149 -13.47 -9.17 -18.43
CA PHE A 149 -12.93 -7.98 -17.76
C PHE A 149 -12.10 -8.36 -16.52
N GLN A 150 -12.60 -9.27 -15.69
CA GLN A 150 -11.87 -9.77 -14.52
C GLN A 150 -10.57 -10.48 -14.93
N THR A 151 -10.60 -11.25 -16.03
CA THR A 151 -9.41 -11.88 -16.61
C THR A 151 -8.40 -10.82 -17.04
N SER A 152 -8.83 -9.75 -17.73
CA SER A 152 -7.94 -8.65 -18.12
C SER A 152 -7.30 -7.96 -16.92
N MET A 153 -8.07 -7.66 -15.86
CA MET A 153 -7.55 -7.09 -14.62
C MET A 153 -6.52 -8.01 -13.95
N HIS A 154 -6.68 -9.33 -14.04
CA HIS A 154 -5.70 -10.28 -13.51
C HIS A 154 -4.46 -10.37 -14.41
N LYS A 155 -4.65 -10.34 -15.73
CA LYS A 155 -3.57 -10.46 -16.71
C LYS A 155 -2.59 -9.29 -16.69
N THR A 156 -3.04 -8.07 -16.39
CA THR A 156 -2.13 -6.90 -16.23
C THR A 156 -1.03 -7.16 -15.20
N TYR A 157 -1.32 -7.97 -14.17
CA TYR A 157 -0.31 -8.45 -13.22
C TYR A 157 0.49 -9.63 -13.77
N THR A 158 -0.16 -10.70 -14.24
CA THR A 158 0.56 -11.93 -14.60
C THR A 158 1.49 -11.76 -15.79
N ASP A 159 1.15 -10.86 -16.72
CA ASP A 159 1.98 -10.57 -17.90
C ASP A 159 3.31 -9.92 -17.50
N ALA A 160 3.41 -9.30 -16.32
CA ALA A 160 4.65 -8.73 -15.79
C ALA A 160 5.74 -9.80 -15.56
N TYR A 161 5.39 -11.06 -15.27
CA TYR A 161 6.37 -12.15 -15.11
C TYR A 161 7.19 -12.43 -16.39
N GLY A 162 6.67 -12.05 -17.56
CA GLY A 162 7.40 -12.16 -18.82
C GLY A 162 8.32 -10.97 -19.11
N MET A 163 8.32 -9.94 -18.26
CA MET A 163 9.00 -8.67 -18.52
C MET A 163 10.37 -8.63 -17.85
N ARG A 164 11.37 -8.12 -18.60
CA ARG A 164 12.73 -7.97 -18.10
C ARG A 164 12.76 -7.02 -16.90
N GLY A 165 13.42 -7.47 -15.82
CA GLY A 165 13.62 -6.67 -14.62
C GLY A 165 12.46 -6.71 -13.63
N PHE A 166 11.40 -7.49 -13.89
CA PHE A 166 10.35 -7.74 -12.90
C PHE A 166 10.85 -8.76 -11.86
N GLU A 167 10.72 -8.41 -10.58
CA GLU A 167 11.25 -9.23 -9.46
C GLU A 167 10.16 -10.02 -8.73
N GLY A 168 8.89 -9.63 -8.88
CA GLY A 168 7.73 -10.26 -8.26
C GLY A 168 6.68 -9.23 -7.86
N GLY A 169 5.51 -9.68 -7.41
CA GLY A 169 4.49 -8.77 -6.91
C GLY A 169 3.15 -9.44 -6.65
N GLN A 170 2.16 -8.63 -6.32
CA GLN A 170 0.78 -9.08 -6.25
C GLN A 170 -0.16 -7.92 -6.50
N TRP A 171 -1.42 -8.22 -6.81
CA TRP A 171 -2.46 -7.22 -6.86
C TRP A 171 -3.71 -7.65 -6.09
N ALA A 172 -4.49 -6.67 -5.66
CA ALA A 172 -5.80 -6.89 -5.08
C ALA A 172 -6.68 -5.66 -5.32
N TYR A 173 -7.99 -5.84 -5.19
CA TYR A 173 -8.86 -4.70 -5.03
C TYR A 173 -8.73 -4.10 -3.63
N CYS A 174 -8.59 -2.79 -3.55
CA CYS A 174 -8.57 -2.06 -2.30
C CYS A 174 -9.91 -2.24 -1.58
N SER A 175 -9.86 -2.58 -0.30
CA SER A 175 -11.04 -3.02 0.43
C SER A 175 -11.74 -1.90 1.20
N ASN A 176 -11.05 -0.79 1.48
CA ASN A 176 -11.58 0.32 2.29
C ASN A 176 -11.91 1.61 1.50
N THR A 177 -11.50 1.72 0.24
CA THR A 177 -11.73 2.93 -0.58
C THR A 177 -11.57 2.64 -2.07
N ASN A 178 -12.18 3.48 -2.89
CA ASN A 178 -11.97 3.53 -4.34
C ASN A 178 -11.12 4.73 -4.78
N ASP A 179 -10.61 5.53 -3.84
CA ASP A 179 -9.71 6.67 -4.10
C ASP A 179 -8.25 6.20 -4.01
N SER A 180 -7.48 6.34 -5.11
CA SER A 180 -6.06 5.95 -5.15
C SER A 180 -5.16 6.80 -4.25
N ARG A 181 -5.66 7.92 -3.74
CA ARG A 181 -5.00 8.68 -2.67
C ARG A 181 -5.10 7.99 -1.33
N GLY A 182 -6.00 7.02 -1.15
CA GLY A 182 -6.28 6.33 0.11
C GLY A 182 -7.42 6.96 0.91
N GLY A 183 -8.03 6.19 1.80
CA GLY A 183 -9.06 6.67 2.73
C GLY A 183 -8.44 7.15 4.05
N PRO A 184 -9.16 7.92 4.87
CA PRO A 184 -8.72 8.27 6.21
C PRO A 184 -8.38 7.02 7.04
N LEU A 185 -7.38 7.09 7.92
CA LEU A 185 -7.02 5.97 8.80
C LEU A 185 -8.19 5.52 9.69
N THR A 186 -9.08 6.43 10.07
CA THR A 186 -10.30 6.13 10.83
C THR A 186 -11.32 5.29 10.06
N SER A 187 -11.22 5.25 8.72
CA SER A 187 -12.13 4.53 7.84
C SER A 187 -11.80 3.05 7.69
N GLU A 188 -10.78 2.52 8.38
CA GLU A 188 -10.45 1.09 8.36
C GLU A 188 -11.60 0.17 8.82
N LYS A 189 -12.59 0.71 9.55
CA LYS A 189 -13.80 -0.02 9.94
C LYS A 189 -14.78 -0.21 8.79
N VAL A 190 -14.62 0.52 7.69
CA VAL A 190 -15.49 0.46 6.52
C VAL A 190 -14.83 -0.44 5.47
N GLN A 191 -15.48 -1.57 5.19
CA GLN A 191 -15.12 -2.47 4.11
C GLN A 191 -16.14 -2.32 3.00
N LEU A 192 -15.68 -2.07 1.78
CA LEU A 192 -16.52 -2.04 0.58
C LEU A 192 -17.00 -3.45 0.27
N ALA A 193 -18.25 -3.57 -0.16
CA ALA A 193 -18.74 -4.84 -0.69
C ALA A 193 -17.95 -5.24 -1.95
N SER A 194 -17.84 -6.55 -2.21
CA SER A 194 -17.01 -7.06 -3.32
C SER A 194 -17.38 -6.46 -4.68
N ASP A 195 -18.67 -6.18 -4.92
CA ASP A 195 -19.20 -5.59 -6.14
C ASP A 195 -19.14 -4.05 -6.18
N GLU A 196 -18.67 -3.43 -5.10
CA GLU A 196 -18.41 -1.98 -5.01
C GLU A 196 -16.93 -1.63 -5.14
N LYS A 197 -16.03 -2.63 -5.02
CA LYS A 197 -14.59 -2.44 -5.15
C LYS A 197 -14.22 -2.12 -6.60
N ARG A 198 -13.61 -0.96 -6.81
CA ARG A 198 -13.26 -0.38 -8.12
C ARG A 198 -11.82 0.10 -8.22
N LEU A 199 -11.04 0.01 -7.14
CA LEU A 199 -9.63 0.36 -7.15
C LEU A 199 -8.78 -0.91 -7.12
N GLY A 200 -8.24 -1.32 -8.28
CA GLY A 200 -7.20 -2.33 -8.35
C GLY A 200 -5.86 -1.71 -7.96
N VAL A 201 -5.15 -2.33 -7.01
CA VAL A 201 -3.82 -1.92 -6.55
C VAL A 201 -2.84 -3.05 -6.86
N TYR A 202 -1.84 -2.73 -7.66
CA TYR A 202 -0.78 -3.62 -8.10
C TYR A 202 0.51 -3.20 -7.37
N VAL A 203 1.05 -4.10 -6.57
CA VAL A 203 2.31 -3.92 -5.85
C VAL A 203 3.37 -4.74 -6.57
N LEU A 204 4.24 -4.08 -7.33
CA LEU A 204 5.13 -4.69 -8.31
C LEU A 204 6.59 -4.35 -8.01
N GLY A 205 7.46 -5.35 -8.02
CA GLY A 205 8.90 -5.21 -7.82
C GLY A 205 9.64 -5.12 -9.14
N TRP A 206 10.55 -4.16 -9.22
CA TRP A 206 11.39 -3.93 -10.38
C TRP A 206 12.86 -3.71 -9.99
N GLU A 207 13.77 -4.23 -10.81
CA GLU A 207 15.20 -3.97 -10.70
C GLU A 207 15.52 -2.47 -10.86
N SER A 208 14.75 -1.74 -11.68
CA SER A 208 14.90 -0.29 -11.87
C SER A 208 13.64 0.35 -12.48
N VAL A 209 13.50 1.67 -12.31
CA VAL A 209 12.40 2.45 -12.92
C VAL A 209 12.51 2.41 -14.45
N GLU A 210 13.73 2.44 -14.99
CA GLU A 210 14.00 2.43 -16.42
C GLU A 210 13.59 1.10 -17.08
N LEU A 211 13.78 -0.02 -16.36
CA LEU A 211 13.35 -1.34 -16.83
C LEU A 211 11.82 -1.43 -16.87
N HIS A 212 11.12 -0.95 -15.83
CA HIS A 212 9.67 -0.83 -15.88
C HIS A 212 9.21 0.08 -17.03
N GLN A 213 9.80 1.27 -17.18
CA GLN A 213 9.44 2.19 -18.27
C GLN A 213 9.69 1.58 -19.66
N THR A 214 10.70 0.73 -19.80
CA THR A 214 10.93 -0.03 -21.04
C THR A 214 9.85 -1.09 -21.23
N ALA A 215 9.50 -1.83 -20.18
CA ALA A 215 8.44 -2.84 -20.20
C ALA A 215 7.07 -2.25 -20.57
N SER A 216 6.74 -1.06 -20.04
CA SER A 216 5.47 -0.35 -20.31
C SER A 216 5.26 0.05 -21.78
N LYS A 217 6.31 -0.02 -22.60
CA LYS A 217 6.27 0.29 -24.04
C LYS A 217 6.12 -0.95 -24.92
N THR A 218 6.02 -2.14 -24.32
CA THR A 218 5.88 -3.39 -25.05
C THR A 218 4.44 -3.64 -25.48
N ALA A 219 4.24 -4.39 -26.56
CA ALA A 219 2.91 -4.82 -26.99
C ALA A 219 2.20 -5.69 -25.95
N LEU A 220 2.97 -6.49 -25.19
CA LEU A 220 2.45 -7.30 -24.10
C LEU A 220 1.83 -6.42 -22.99
N PHE A 221 2.48 -5.32 -22.62
CA PHE A 221 1.91 -4.37 -21.66
C PHE A 221 0.66 -3.67 -22.22
N ALA A 222 0.71 -3.24 -23.49
CA ALA A 222 -0.40 -2.53 -24.12
C ALA A 222 -1.68 -3.38 -24.23
N GLU A 223 -1.56 -4.70 -24.43
CA GLU A 223 -2.70 -5.58 -24.71
C GLU A 223 -3.83 -5.45 -23.69
N GLU A 224 -3.52 -5.57 -22.39
CA GLU A 224 -4.55 -5.50 -21.35
C GLU A 224 -4.90 -4.05 -20.99
N ILE A 225 -3.94 -3.12 -21.08
CA ILE A 225 -4.21 -1.70 -20.85
C ILE A 225 -5.20 -1.16 -21.88
N ASP A 226 -5.09 -1.53 -23.15
CA ASP A 226 -6.01 -1.12 -24.21
C ASP A 226 -7.43 -1.65 -23.96
N LYS A 227 -7.57 -2.89 -23.48
CA LYS A 227 -8.85 -3.49 -23.11
C LYS A 227 -9.51 -2.80 -21.91
N LEU A 228 -8.71 -2.34 -20.95
CA LEU A 228 -9.19 -1.76 -19.70
C LEU A 228 -9.35 -0.24 -19.75
N SER A 229 -8.57 0.45 -20.58
CA SER A 229 -8.51 1.91 -20.65
C SER A 229 -9.85 2.62 -20.89
N PRO A 230 -10.82 2.06 -21.64
CA PRO A 230 -12.14 2.66 -21.77
C PRO A 230 -12.89 2.79 -20.44
N TYR A 231 -12.48 2.04 -19.41
CA TYR A 231 -13.09 2.02 -18.10
C TYR A 231 -12.27 2.74 -17.03
N PHE A 232 -11.11 3.31 -17.37
CA PHE A 232 -10.29 4.06 -16.43
C PHE A 232 -11.03 5.30 -15.94
N GLY A 233 -11.05 5.48 -14.63
CA GLY A 233 -11.52 6.66 -13.93
C GLY A 233 -10.35 7.51 -13.39
N PRO A 234 -10.67 8.65 -12.77
CA PRO A 234 -9.68 9.47 -12.07
C PRO A 234 -8.93 8.66 -11.00
N GLY A 235 -7.62 8.85 -10.93
CA GLY A 235 -6.77 8.19 -9.95
C GLY A 235 -6.01 6.96 -10.46
N THR A 236 -6.28 6.50 -11.69
CA THR A 236 -5.42 5.52 -12.39
C THR A 236 -4.02 6.12 -12.63
N GLY A 237 -2.98 5.34 -12.37
CA GLY A 237 -1.59 5.77 -12.51
C GLY A 237 -0.66 4.96 -11.64
N ALA A 238 0.54 5.45 -11.35
CA ALA A 238 1.49 4.74 -10.49
C ALA A 238 2.36 5.70 -9.67
N PHE A 239 3.00 5.16 -8.64
CA PHE A 239 4.17 5.74 -8.01
C PHE A 239 5.20 4.68 -7.63
N TYR A 240 6.45 5.09 -7.43
CA TYR A 240 7.53 4.21 -7.00
C TYR A 240 8.00 4.54 -5.59
N VAL A 241 8.58 3.55 -4.92
CA VAL A 241 9.16 3.66 -3.58
C VAL A 241 10.46 2.87 -3.52
N TYR A 242 11.47 3.46 -2.89
CA TYR A 242 12.66 2.73 -2.44
C TYR A 242 12.43 2.25 -1.00
N PHE A 243 11.98 1.02 -0.84
CA PHE A 243 11.71 0.47 0.48
C PHE A 243 12.99 0.04 1.21
N ARG A 244 12.91 0.16 2.54
CA ARG A 244 13.80 -0.54 3.46
C ARG A 244 12.96 -1.43 4.36
N LYS A 245 13.35 -2.69 4.48
CA LYS A 245 12.75 -3.62 5.44
C LYS A 245 13.17 -3.21 6.84
N HIS A 246 12.23 -3.17 7.76
CA HIS A 246 12.49 -2.94 9.16
C HIS A 246 12.01 -4.16 9.96
N ALA A 247 12.96 -4.91 10.52
CA ALA A 247 12.68 -6.11 11.29
C ALA A 247 12.24 -5.79 12.73
N GLN A 248 11.62 -6.77 13.39
CA GLN A 248 11.66 -6.87 14.85
C GLN A 248 13.14 -7.04 15.24
N ASN A 249 13.68 -6.14 16.06
CA ASN A 249 14.94 -6.40 16.75
C ASN A 249 14.75 -7.55 17.75
#